data_AF-A0A7X7BQA9-F1
#
_entry.id   AF-A0A7X7BQA9-F1
#
_cell.length_a   1.000
_cell.length_b   1.000
_cell.length_c   1.000
_cell.angle_alpha   90.00
_cell.angle_beta   90.00
_cell.angle_gamma   90.00
#
_symmetry.space_group_name_H-M   'P 1'
#
loop_
_entity.id
_entity.type
_entity.pdbx_description
1 polymer ?
#
loop_
_entity_poly.entity_id
_entity_poly.type
_entity_poly.pdbx_seq_one_letter_code
_entity_poly.pdbx_strand_id
1 'polypeptide(L)'
;MSRLVKWLEDYVLPVANRLGQVRWLVALRDAFISLMPITIAGSLAVLIKSLITAAKVHLGWNTFAFAMQPLVSISDLVWRGTFSLYACFFALALGYQLAKNFEGNRLAAAIVSLSSFSLSIANYAKVRFHGESVVIKSAFDISQFSTTGLFTAILFGS
;
A
#
# COMPACT_ATOMS: atom_id res chain seq x y z
N MET A 1 22.09 -35.69 6.91
CA MET A 1 21.41 -34.38 6.76
C MET A 1 22.41 -33.23 6.73
N SER A 2 23.29 -33.14 5.73
CA SER A 2 24.42 -32.19 5.83
C SER A 2 24.93 -31.58 4.53
N ARG A 3 24.75 -32.20 3.36
CA ARG A 3 25.26 -31.62 2.10
C ARG A 3 24.42 -30.45 1.59
N LEU A 4 23.09 -30.59 1.59
CA LEU A 4 22.19 -29.51 1.16
C LEU A 4 22.23 -28.31 2.12
N VAL A 5 22.25 -28.58 3.44
CA VAL A 5 22.34 -27.51 4.45
C VAL A 5 23.68 -26.79 4.36
N LYS A 6 24.81 -27.52 4.26
CA LYS A 6 26.13 -26.89 4.04
C LYS A 6 26.20 -26.11 2.73
N TRP A 7 25.63 -26.63 1.65
CA TRP A 7 25.59 -25.89 0.38
C TRP A 7 24.79 -24.59 0.50
N LEU A 8 23.67 -24.60 1.23
CA LEU A 8 22.88 -23.41 1.54
C LEU A 8 23.69 -22.42 2.41
N GLU A 9 24.43 -22.93 3.38
CA GLU A 9 25.25 -22.15 4.30
C GLU A 9 26.45 -21.50 3.61
N ASP A 10 27.10 -22.23 2.71
CA ASP A 10 28.31 -21.80 2.00
C ASP A 10 28.00 -20.84 0.83
N TYR A 11 26.86 -21.03 0.14
CA TYR A 11 26.53 -20.26 -1.08
C TYR A 11 25.33 -19.33 -0.94
N VAL A 12 24.25 -19.76 -0.29
CA VAL A 12 22.99 -19.01 -0.26
C VAL A 12 22.97 -18.00 0.87
N LEU A 13 23.39 -18.39 2.09
CA LEU A 13 23.43 -17.50 3.25
C LEU A 13 24.32 -16.26 3.06
N PRO A 14 25.56 -16.33 2.54
CA PRO A 14 26.37 -15.12 2.37
C PRO A 14 25.77 -14.14 1.36
N VAL A 15 25.16 -14.65 0.28
CA VAL A 15 24.47 -13.83 -0.71
C VAL A 15 23.21 -13.20 -0.12
N ALA A 16 22.40 -13.98 0.59
CA ALA A 16 21.20 -13.49 1.27
C ALA A 16 21.53 -12.42 2.33
N ASN A 17 22.57 -12.63 3.12
CA ASN A 17 23.04 -11.66 4.11
C ASN A 17 23.47 -10.36 3.44
N ARG A 18 24.24 -10.44 2.34
CA ARG A 18 24.69 -9.24 1.62
C ARG A 18 23.54 -8.46 0.99
N LEU A 19 22.55 -9.15 0.42
CA LEU A 19 21.34 -8.53 -0.13
C LEU A 19 20.46 -7.92 0.96
N GLY A 20 20.29 -8.62 2.08
CA GLY A 20 19.49 -8.13 3.22
C GLY A 20 20.11 -6.94 3.95
N GLN A 21 21.41 -6.70 3.78
CA GLN A 21 22.14 -5.58 4.40
C GLN A 21 22.18 -4.31 3.55
N VAL A 22 21.67 -4.33 2.31
CA VAL A 22 21.74 -3.12 1.48
C VAL A 22 20.80 -2.05 2.04
N ARG A 23 21.34 -0.84 2.30
CA ARG A 23 20.64 0.25 2.99
C ARG A 23 19.27 0.59 2.40
N TRP A 24 19.11 0.52 1.06
CA TRP A 24 17.84 0.77 0.40
C TRP A 24 16.81 -0.35 0.63
N LEU A 25 17.23 -1.63 0.63
CA LEU A 25 16.35 -2.78 0.94
C LEU A 25 15.96 -2.80 2.42
N VAL A 26 16.88 -2.46 3.31
CA VAL A 26 16.59 -2.28 4.74
C VAL A 26 15.56 -1.17 4.91
N ALA A 27 15.74 -0.02 4.23
CA ALA A 27 14.79 1.08 4.29
C ALA A 27 13.40 0.69 3.77
N LEU A 28 13.35 -0.01 2.64
CA LEU A 28 12.13 -0.51 2.02
C LEU A 28 11.36 -1.44 2.97
N ARG A 29 12.04 -2.43 3.54
CA ARG A 29 11.46 -3.38 4.50
C ARG A 29 10.90 -2.65 5.70
N ASP A 30 11.69 -1.76 6.28
CA ASP A 30 11.31 -1.05 7.49
C ASP A 30 10.14 -0.07 7.22
N ALA A 31 10.04 0.51 6.02
CA ALA A 31 8.88 1.29 5.58
C ALA A 31 7.60 0.43 5.51
N PHE A 32 7.67 -0.79 4.98
CA PHE A 32 6.55 -1.74 5.02
C PHE A 32 6.13 -2.08 6.46
N ILE A 33 7.10 -2.23 7.36
CA ILE A 33 6.82 -2.48 8.79
C ILE A 33 6.07 -1.28 9.40
N SER A 34 6.44 -0.04 9.07
CA SER A 34 5.73 1.16 9.54
C SER A 34 4.27 1.22 9.09
N LEU A 35 3.91 0.59 7.97
CA LEU A 35 2.54 0.54 7.46
C LEU A 35 1.71 -0.65 7.94
N MET A 36 2.30 -1.60 8.67
CA MET A 36 1.56 -2.77 9.17
C MET A 36 0.27 -2.38 9.91
N PRO A 37 0.24 -1.38 10.80
CA PRO A 37 -1.01 -0.99 11.48
C PRO A 37 -2.11 -0.56 10.51
N ILE A 38 -1.75 0.18 9.45
CA ILE A 38 -2.68 0.64 8.40
C ILE A 38 -3.21 -0.55 7.60
N THR A 39 -2.33 -1.49 7.23
CA THR A 39 -2.74 -2.69 6.50
C THR A 39 -3.67 -3.58 7.32
N ILE A 40 -3.39 -3.74 8.62
CA ILE A 40 -4.23 -4.53 9.52
C ILE A 40 -5.61 -3.87 9.64
N ALA A 41 -5.66 -2.56 9.93
CA ALA A 41 -6.91 -1.82 10.03
C ALA A 41 -7.74 -1.87 8.73
N GLY A 42 -7.11 -1.65 7.58
CA GLY A 42 -7.77 -1.75 6.28
C GLY A 42 -8.29 -3.17 6.01
N SER A 43 -7.48 -4.20 6.30
CA SER A 43 -7.86 -5.60 6.07
C SER A 43 -9.06 -6.03 6.90
N LEU A 44 -9.15 -5.56 8.16
CA LEU A 44 -10.30 -5.81 9.04
C LEU A 44 -11.58 -5.19 8.48
N ALA A 45 -11.51 -3.96 7.97
CA ALA A 45 -12.65 -3.31 7.33
C ALA A 45 -13.14 -4.09 6.09
N VAL A 46 -12.21 -4.53 5.23
CA VAL A 46 -12.55 -5.38 4.08
C VAL A 46 -13.19 -6.69 4.53
N LEU A 47 -12.64 -7.34 5.56
CA LEU A 47 -13.15 -8.60 6.08
C LEU A 47 -14.58 -8.46 6.59
N ILE A 48 -14.86 -7.45 7.43
CA ILE A 48 -16.21 -7.20 7.97
C ILE A 48 -17.22 -7.03 6.84
N LYS A 49 -16.89 -6.17 5.86
CA LYS A 49 -17.73 -5.95 4.67
C LYS A 49 -17.96 -7.25 3.89
N SER A 50 -16.90 -8.04 3.69
CA SER A 50 -16.96 -9.28 2.94
C SER A 50 -17.82 -10.34 3.64
N LEU A 51 -17.74 -10.45 4.97
CA LEU A 51 -18.57 -11.36 5.76
C LEU A 51 -20.05 -11.00 5.70
N ILE A 52 -20.39 -9.71 5.81
CA ILE A 52 -21.79 -9.25 5.69
C ILE A 52 -22.34 -9.52 4.28
N THR A 53 -21.52 -9.28 3.26
CA THR A 53 -21.89 -9.57 1.86
C THR A 53 -22.08 -11.07 1.65
N ALA A 54 -21.19 -11.91 2.19
CA ALA A 54 -21.31 -13.36 2.13
C ALA A 54 -22.57 -13.86 2.86
N ALA A 55 -22.92 -13.29 4.01
CA ALA A 55 -24.16 -13.63 4.72
C ALA A 55 -25.42 -13.29 3.89
N LYS A 56 -25.38 -12.18 3.15
CA LYS A 56 -26.46 -11.82 2.22
C LYS A 56 -26.59 -12.83 1.06
N VAL A 57 -25.48 -13.10 0.38
CA VAL A 57 -25.45 -13.86 -0.89
C VAL A 57 -25.57 -15.36 -0.67
N HIS A 58 -24.91 -15.91 0.36
CA HIS A 58 -24.81 -17.36 0.57
C HIS A 58 -25.76 -17.91 1.64
N LEU A 59 -26.13 -17.10 2.65
CA LEU A 59 -27.04 -17.55 3.72
C LEU A 59 -28.47 -17.03 3.54
N GLY A 60 -28.71 -16.14 2.56
CA GLY A 60 -30.03 -15.56 2.30
C GLY A 60 -30.51 -14.58 3.38
N TRP A 61 -29.63 -14.14 4.29
CA TRP A 61 -29.96 -13.28 5.42
C TRP A 61 -30.07 -11.81 5.02
N ASN A 62 -31.03 -11.50 4.14
CA ASN A 62 -31.22 -10.16 3.57
C ASN A 62 -31.56 -9.10 4.63
N THR A 63 -32.33 -9.46 5.65
CA THR A 63 -32.69 -8.56 6.78
C THR A 63 -31.49 -8.25 7.67
N PHE A 64 -30.65 -9.24 7.96
CA PHE A 64 -29.41 -9.05 8.71
C PHE A 64 -28.42 -8.15 7.95
N ALA A 65 -28.25 -8.40 6.65
CA ALA A 65 -27.39 -7.59 5.81
C ALA A 65 -27.88 -6.14 5.67
N PHE A 66 -29.20 -5.93 5.65
CA PHE A 66 -29.78 -4.59 5.67
C PHE A 66 -29.56 -3.88 7.01
N ALA A 67 -29.77 -4.57 8.13
CA ALA A 67 -29.52 -4.03 9.47
C ALA A 67 -28.05 -3.67 9.70
N MET A 68 -27.11 -4.41 9.08
CA MET A 68 -25.67 -4.16 9.18
C MET A 68 -25.13 -3.17 8.15
N GLN A 69 -25.97 -2.52 7.33
CA GLN A 69 -25.52 -1.49 6.39
C GLN A 69 -24.67 -0.37 7.02
N PRO A 70 -24.99 0.16 8.22
CA PRO A 70 -24.15 1.18 8.85
C PRO A 70 -22.71 0.70 9.07
N LEU A 71 -22.53 -0.58 9.43
CA LEU A 71 -21.22 -1.18 9.65
C LEU A 71 -20.43 -1.36 8.34
N VAL A 72 -21.14 -1.68 7.25
CA VAL A 72 -20.54 -1.69 5.90
C VAL A 72 -20.07 -0.31 5.50
N SER A 73 -20.87 0.74 5.73
CA SER A 73 -20.50 2.12 5.42
C SER A 73 -19.28 2.60 6.20
N ILE A 74 -19.19 2.25 7.49
CA ILE A 74 -17.99 2.54 8.30
C ILE A 74 -16.77 1.81 7.73
N SER A 75 -16.93 0.54 7.35
CA SER A 75 -15.86 -0.25 6.75
C SER A 75 -15.37 0.34 5.42
N ASP A 76 -16.26 0.86 4.59
CA ASP A 76 -15.90 1.56 3.35
C ASP A 76 -15.16 2.88 3.62
N LEU A 77 -15.52 3.60 4.69
CA LEU A 77 -14.81 4.81 5.12
C LEU A 77 -13.38 4.48 5.59
N VAL A 78 -13.23 3.42 6.39
CA VAL A 78 -11.91 2.95 6.85
C VAL A 78 -11.06 2.47 5.66
N TRP A 79 -11.65 1.75 4.71
CA TRP A 79 -10.97 1.33 3.50
C TRP A 79 -10.45 2.53 2.69
N ARG A 80 -11.28 3.57 2.54
CA ARG A 80 -10.89 4.84 1.89
C ARG A 80 -9.75 5.54 2.63
N GLY A 81 -9.78 5.55 3.97
CA GLY A 81 -8.72 6.15 4.77
C GLY A 81 -7.41 5.36 4.81
N THR A 82 -7.42 4.08 4.43
CA THR A 82 -6.27 3.18 4.50
C THR A 82 -5.76 2.82 3.11
N PHE A 83 -6.42 1.87 2.43
CA PHE A 83 -5.96 1.33 1.16
C PHE A 83 -6.02 2.32 0.01
N SER A 84 -6.95 3.28 0.02
CA SER A 84 -7.07 4.26 -1.07
C SER A 84 -5.90 5.26 -1.11
N LEU A 85 -5.18 5.44 0.00
CA LEU A 85 -4.04 6.35 0.12
C LEU A 85 -2.75 5.59 0.47
N TYR A 86 -2.73 4.27 0.27
CA TYR A 86 -1.65 3.41 0.73
C TYR A 86 -0.28 3.78 0.12
N ALA A 87 -0.22 4.11 -1.17
CA ALA A 87 1.02 4.54 -1.81
C ALA A 87 1.51 5.89 -1.28
N CYS A 88 0.61 6.78 -0.89
CA CYS A 88 0.94 8.06 -0.27
C CYS A 88 1.61 7.87 1.10
N PHE A 89 1.01 7.03 1.96
CA PHE A 89 1.61 6.69 3.24
C PHE A 89 2.94 5.95 3.07
N PHE A 90 3.03 5.10 2.05
CA PHE A 90 4.26 4.39 1.72
C PHE A 90 5.39 5.31 1.28
N ALA A 91 5.13 6.28 0.40
CA ALA A 91 6.13 7.27 -0.01
C ALA A 91 6.70 8.01 1.22
N LEU A 92 5.82 8.51 2.09
CA LEU A 92 6.23 9.16 3.35
C LEU A 92 7.11 8.27 4.23
N ALA A 93 6.68 7.02 4.46
CA ALA A 93 7.40 6.05 5.29
C ALA A 93 8.76 5.69 4.68
N LEU A 94 8.82 5.50 3.36
CA LEU A 94 10.04 5.20 2.62
C LEU A 94 11.05 6.34 2.75
N GLY A 95 10.66 7.59 2.46
CA GLY A 95 11.54 8.74 2.57
C GLY A 95 12.07 8.96 4.00
N TYR A 96 11.20 8.79 5.00
CA TYR A 96 11.60 8.85 6.41
C TYR A 96 12.67 7.81 6.76
N GLN A 97 12.44 6.56 6.36
CA GLN A 97 13.29 5.45 6.71
C GLN A 97 14.60 5.43 5.89
N LEU A 98 14.57 5.95 4.67
CA LEU A 98 15.76 6.13 3.86
C LEU A 98 16.69 7.14 4.52
N ALA A 99 16.20 8.33 4.89
CA ALA A 99 16.99 9.31 5.62
C ALA A 99 17.49 8.80 6.97
N LYS A 100 16.71 7.98 7.68
CA LYS A 100 17.18 7.31 8.90
C LYS A 100 18.40 6.42 8.63
N ASN A 101 18.37 5.64 7.54
CA ASN A 101 19.50 4.78 7.16
C ASN A 101 20.70 5.57 6.63
N PHE A 102 20.51 6.78 6.10
CA PHE A 102 21.56 7.68 5.61
C PHE A 102 22.01 8.76 6.60
N GLU A 103 21.52 8.72 7.85
CA GLU A 103 21.82 9.72 8.90
C GLU A 103 21.45 11.17 8.51
N GLY A 104 20.47 11.32 7.61
CA GLY A 104 19.96 12.60 7.15
C GLY A 104 18.75 13.11 7.95
N ASN A 105 18.22 14.27 7.55
CA ASN A 105 16.99 14.82 8.13
C ASN A 105 15.77 14.01 7.67
N ARG A 106 15.20 13.24 8.60
CA ARG A 106 14.10 12.31 8.36
C ARG A 106 12.81 12.99 7.90
N LEU A 107 12.47 14.13 8.51
CA LEU A 107 11.24 14.85 8.17
C LEU A 107 11.36 15.50 6.79
N ALA A 108 12.52 16.11 6.51
CA ALA A 108 12.77 16.72 5.20
C ALA A 108 12.70 15.68 4.08
N ALA A 109 13.33 14.51 4.25
CA ALA A 109 13.29 13.45 3.25
C ALA A 109 11.88 12.86 3.05
N ALA A 110 11.09 12.71 4.12
CA ALA A 110 9.70 12.29 4.00
C ALA A 110 8.87 13.27 3.16
N ILE A 111 9.01 14.57 3.40
CA ILE A 111 8.30 15.62 2.64
C ILE A 111 8.75 15.63 1.17
N VAL A 112 10.06 15.53 0.92
CA VAL A 112 10.61 15.49 -0.45
C VAL A 112 10.10 14.26 -1.19
N SER A 113 10.12 13.09 -0.55
CA SER A 113 9.61 11.83 -1.11
C SER A 113 8.13 11.93 -1.48
N LEU A 114 7.29 12.44 -0.57
CA LEU A 114 5.88 12.65 -0.84
C LEU A 114 5.64 13.63 -2.00
N SER A 115 6.43 14.70 -2.07
CA SER A 115 6.32 15.70 -3.14
C SER A 115 6.72 15.12 -4.49
N SER A 116 7.82 14.35 -4.53
CA SER A 116 8.29 13.65 -5.72
C SER A 116 7.26 12.62 -6.21
N PHE A 117 6.69 11.83 -5.28
CA PHE A 117 5.59 10.93 -5.61
C PHE A 117 4.40 11.69 -6.20
N SER A 118 3.96 12.78 -5.57
CA SER A 118 2.83 13.59 -6.03
C SER A 118 3.04 14.18 -7.43
N LEU A 119 4.28 14.57 -7.76
CA LEU A 119 4.65 15.02 -9.11
C LEU A 119 4.55 13.91 -10.15
N SER A 120 4.80 12.65 -9.78
CA SER A 120 4.70 11.51 -10.68
C SER A 120 3.26 11.10 -11.00
N ILE A 121 2.27 11.60 -10.26
CA ILE A 121 0.87 11.22 -10.44
C ILE A 121 0.32 11.89 -11.70
N ALA A 122 -0.44 11.13 -12.49
CA ALA A 122 -0.99 11.63 -13.74
C ALA A 122 -2.13 12.63 -13.48
N ASN A 123 -2.05 13.80 -14.12
CA ASN A 123 -3.08 14.85 -14.09
C ASN A 123 -4.28 14.57 -15.01
N TYR A 124 -4.64 13.30 -15.21
CA TYR A 124 -5.80 12.92 -16.00
C TYR A 124 -6.52 11.71 -15.39
N ALA A 125 -7.86 11.76 -15.40
CA ALA A 125 -8.72 10.65 -15.03
C ALA A 125 -9.49 10.18 -16.27
N LYS A 126 -9.49 8.87 -16.53
CA LYS A 126 -10.27 8.27 -17.64
C LYS A 126 -11.61 7.83 -17.09
N VAL A 127 -12.69 8.51 -17.46
CA VAL A 127 -14.05 8.08 -17.12
C VAL A 127 -14.68 7.48 -18.37
N ARG A 128 -15.16 6.24 -18.25
CA ARG A 128 -15.88 5.57 -19.34
C ARG A 128 -17.34 5.97 -19.28
N PHE A 129 -17.79 6.71 -20.28
CA PHE A 129 -19.21 6.99 -20.50
C PHE A 129 -19.64 6.26 -21.78
N HIS A 130 -20.60 5.34 -21.67
CA HIS A 130 -21.24 4.68 -22.83
C HIS A 130 -20.31 3.95 -23.82
N GLY A 131 -19.12 3.52 -23.39
CA GLY A 131 -18.15 2.82 -24.25
C GLY A 131 -17.09 3.73 -24.88
N GLU A 132 -17.24 5.05 -24.77
CA GLU A 132 -16.21 6.03 -25.11
C GLU A 132 -15.49 6.51 -23.85
N SER A 133 -14.15 6.59 -23.93
CA SER A 133 -13.31 7.06 -22.83
C SER A 133 -13.18 8.58 -22.91
N VAL A 134 -13.89 9.29 -22.04
CA VAL A 134 -13.72 10.74 -21.87
C VAL A 134 -12.60 10.96 -20.86
N VAL A 135 -11.55 11.66 -21.31
CA VAL A 135 -10.43 12.05 -20.45
C VAL A 135 -10.78 13.35 -19.75
N ILE A 136 -10.97 13.30 -18.43
CA ILE A 136 -11.10 14.50 -17.62
C ILE A 136 -9.70 15.03 -17.36
N LYS A 137 -9.39 16.18 -17.97
CA LYS A 137 -8.16 16.93 -17.69
C LYS A 137 -8.29 17.60 -16.31
N SER A 138 -7.20 17.64 -15.54
CA SER A 138 -7.15 18.20 -14.18
C SER A 138 -7.92 17.41 -13.12
N ALA A 139 -8.01 16.10 -13.27
CA ALA A 139 -8.52 15.19 -12.25
C ALA A 139 -7.48 14.11 -11.94
N PHE A 140 -7.31 13.84 -10.65
CA PHE A 140 -6.46 12.75 -10.19
C PHE A 140 -7.28 11.47 -10.03
N ASP A 141 -6.79 10.38 -10.60
CA ASP A 141 -7.35 9.06 -10.35
C ASP A 141 -6.88 8.57 -8.97
N ILE A 142 -7.82 8.39 -8.04
CA ILE A 142 -7.52 7.96 -6.68
C ILE A 142 -6.89 6.56 -6.63
N SER A 143 -7.07 5.75 -7.68
CA SER A 143 -6.36 4.47 -7.80
C SER A 143 -4.84 4.66 -7.78
N GLN A 144 -4.31 5.75 -8.34
CA GLN A 144 -2.87 6.02 -8.34
C GLN A 144 -2.30 6.30 -6.95
N PHE A 145 -3.13 6.69 -5.98
CA PHE A 145 -2.73 6.83 -4.57
C PHE A 145 -2.92 5.55 -3.75
N SER A 146 -3.63 4.56 -4.31
CA SER A 146 -3.91 3.29 -3.66
C SER A 146 -2.73 2.30 -3.81
N THR A 147 -2.96 1.02 -3.54
CA THR A 147 -1.97 -0.04 -3.71
C THR A 147 -1.41 -0.15 -5.14
N THR A 148 -2.15 0.27 -6.17
CA THR A 148 -1.66 0.28 -7.56
C THR A 148 -0.55 1.30 -7.81
N GLY A 149 -0.46 2.36 -6.99
CA GLY A 149 0.61 3.36 -7.06
C GLY A 149 1.88 2.99 -6.32
N LEU A 150 1.95 1.82 -5.69
CA LEU A 150 3.04 1.50 -4.76
C LEU A 150 4.40 1.41 -5.45
N PHE A 151 4.46 0.82 -6.64
CA PHE A 151 5.72 0.79 -7.41
C PHE A 151 6.16 2.17 -7.85
N THR A 152 5.21 3.05 -8.21
CA THR A 152 5.50 4.47 -8.49
C THR A 152 6.05 5.15 -7.24
N ALA A 153 5.48 4.90 -6.07
CA ALA A 153 5.99 5.41 -4.80
C ALA A 153 7.40 4.88 -4.46
N ILE A 154 7.73 3.63 -4.80
CA ILE A 154 9.09 3.09 -4.65
C ILE A 154 10.07 3.81 -5.58
N LEU A 155 9.70 4.01 -6.85
CA LEU A 155 10.58 4.59 -7.87
C LEU A 155 10.82 6.08 -7.68
N PHE A 156 9.79 6.84 -7.31
CA PHE A 156 9.86 8.30 -7.20
C PHE A 156 10.00 8.78 -5.75
N GLY A 157 9.71 7.94 -4.76
CA GLY A 157 9.80 8.28 -3.34
C GLY A 157 11.17 8.04 -2.71
N SER A 158 12.13 7.46 -3.43
CA SER A 158 13.51 7.23 -2.96
C SER A 158 14.39 8.46 -3.14
#